data_AF-R7I0R2-F1
#
_entry.id   AF-R7I0R2-F1
#
_cell.length_a   1.000
_cell.length_b   1.000
_cell.length_c   1.000
_cell.angle_alpha   90.00
_cell.angle_beta   90.00
_cell.angle_gamma   90.00
#
_symmetry.space_group_name_H-M   'P 1'
#
loop_
_entity.id
_entity.type
_entity.pdbx_description
1 polymer ?
#
loop_
_entity_poly.entity_id
_entity_poly.type
_entity_poly.pdbx_seq_one_letter_code
_entity_poly.pdbx_strand_id
1 'polypeptide(L)'
;MTLIKILQNNAEWMCAVAITFFTAIQCWLTHQQNIQSLRLKRLELANELDKTSSKFLGERSETIEILQWLTANASNFIFLLNQKDRLYYKKLFLFLMNYKNSNPENCPLKMEAAIKELNIILGELDSVLGNANYGFANDKDEIEKMKKNKNSIQNTNY
;
A
#
# COMPACT_ATOMS: atom_id res chain seq x y z
N MET A 1 -4.27 -42.36 -47.44
CA MET A 1 -4.96 -41.05 -47.20
C MET A 1 -5.58 -40.94 -45.80
N THR A 2 -5.99 -42.05 -45.17
CA THR A 2 -6.53 -42.11 -43.79
C THR A 2 -5.48 -41.91 -42.69
N LEU A 3 -4.29 -42.48 -42.83
CA LEU A 3 -3.18 -42.37 -41.84
C LEU A 3 -2.68 -40.93 -41.64
N ILE A 4 -2.60 -40.15 -42.71
CA ILE A 4 -2.18 -38.73 -42.68
C ILE A 4 -3.23 -37.88 -41.95
N LYS A 5 -4.53 -38.15 -42.16
CA LYS A 5 -5.61 -37.46 -41.44
C LYS A 5 -5.60 -37.74 -39.94
N ILE A 6 -5.25 -38.96 -39.53
CA ILE A 6 -5.13 -39.33 -38.10
C ILE A 6 -3.96 -38.59 -37.44
N LEU A 7 -2.80 -38.56 -38.11
CA LEU A 7 -1.62 -37.83 -37.60
C LEU A 7 -1.87 -36.32 -37.50
N GLN A 8 -2.56 -35.74 -38.49
CA GLN A 8 -2.87 -34.32 -38.50
C GLN A 8 -3.89 -33.94 -37.41
N ASN A 9 -4.95 -34.72 -37.23
CA ASN A 9 -5.94 -34.49 -36.17
C ASN A 9 -5.33 -34.63 -34.76
N ASN A 10 -4.42 -35.58 -34.57
CA ASN A 10 -3.69 -35.75 -33.31
C ASN A 10 -2.71 -34.58 -33.05
N ALA A 11 -2.07 -34.05 -34.09
CA ALA A 11 -1.19 -32.90 -33.99
C ALA A 11 -1.97 -31.60 -33.68
N GLU A 12 -3.13 -31.40 -34.30
CA GLU A 12 -4.00 -30.25 -34.06
C GLU A 12 -4.51 -30.21 -32.61
N TRP A 13 -4.89 -31.36 -32.06
CA TRP A 13 -5.35 -31.44 -30.67
C TRP A 13 -4.22 -31.22 -29.66
N MET A 14 -3.03 -31.77 -29.92
CA MET A 14 -1.84 -31.50 -29.09
C MET A 14 -1.43 -30.03 -29.14
N CYS A 15 -1.52 -29.38 -30.30
CA CYS A 15 -1.23 -27.95 -30.44
C CYS A 15 -2.24 -27.10 -29.65
N ALA A 16 -3.53 -27.41 -29.73
CA ALA A 16 -4.56 -26.73 -28.96
C ALA A 16 -4.36 -26.87 -27.44
N VAL A 17 -4.01 -28.07 -26.97
CA VAL A 17 -3.68 -28.32 -25.55
C VAL A 17 -2.42 -27.55 -25.13
N ALA A 18 -1.38 -27.49 -25.97
CA ALA A 18 -0.16 -26.76 -25.68
C ALA A 18 -0.40 -25.24 -25.58
N ILE A 19 -1.19 -24.67 -26.50
CA ILE A 19 -1.52 -23.23 -26.50
C ILE A 19 -2.33 -22.89 -25.24
N THR A 20 -3.34 -23.67 -24.90
CA THR A 20 -4.17 -23.42 -23.71
C THR A 20 -3.35 -23.51 -22.41
N PHE A 21 -2.45 -24.49 -22.30
CA PHE A 21 -1.54 -24.61 -21.16
C PHE A 21 -0.56 -23.44 -21.06
N PHE A 22 0.04 -23.03 -22.19
CA PHE A 22 0.95 -21.90 -22.23
C PHE A 22 0.27 -20.59 -21.84
N THR A 23 -0.93 -20.31 -22.37
CA THR A 23 -1.73 -19.14 -22.00
C THR A 23 -2.11 -19.15 -20.52
N ALA A 24 -2.46 -20.30 -19.96
CA ALA A 24 -2.76 -20.42 -18.53
C ALA A 24 -1.54 -20.08 -17.65
N ILE A 25 -0.35 -20.58 -18.01
CA ILE A 25 0.90 -20.24 -17.33
C ILE A 25 1.21 -18.73 -17.46
N GLN A 26 1.03 -18.15 -18.64
CA GLN A 26 1.26 -16.72 -18.85
C GLN A 26 0.35 -15.86 -17.97
N CYS A 27 -0.94 -16.21 -17.88
CA CYS A 27 -1.88 -15.52 -17.00
C CYS A 27 -1.44 -15.61 -15.53
N TRP A 28 -1.02 -16.81 -15.09
CA TRP A 28 -0.49 -17.02 -13.75
C TRP A 28 0.76 -16.17 -13.49
N LEU A 29 1.73 -16.19 -14.41
CA LEU A 29 2.97 -15.42 -14.27
C LEU A 29 2.70 -13.92 -14.20
N THR A 30 1.84 -13.39 -15.07
CA THR A 30 1.43 -11.98 -15.03
C THR A 30 0.78 -11.63 -13.70
N HIS A 31 -0.07 -12.51 -13.15
CA HIS A 31 -0.67 -12.31 -11.84
C HIS A 31 0.39 -12.24 -10.72
N GLN A 32 1.35 -13.18 -10.72
CA GLN A 32 2.45 -13.18 -9.76
C GLN A 32 3.34 -11.93 -9.87
N GLN A 33 3.69 -11.51 -11.09
CA GLN A 33 4.46 -10.30 -11.35
C GLN A 33 3.76 -9.04 -10.84
N ASN A 34 2.44 -8.96 -10.98
CA ASN A 34 1.67 -7.83 -10.46
C ASN A 34 1.71 -7.75 -8.93
N ILE A 35 1.63 -8.89 -8.23
CA ILE A 35 1.77 -8.94 -6.78
C ILE A 35 3.18 -8.54 -6.33
N GLN A 36 4.21 -8.99 -7.05
CA GLN A 36 5.59 -8.65 -6.74
C GLN A 36 5.89 -7.17 -6.98
N SER A 37 5.40 -6.59 -8.08
CA SER A 37 5.58 -5.16 -8.37
C SER A 37 4.93 -4.28 -7.31
N LEU A 38 3.78 -4.70 -6.76
CA LEU A 38 3.14 -4.06 -5.61
C LEU A 38 3.99 -4.13 -4.35
N ARG A 39 4.54 -5.30 -4.03
CA ARG A 39 5.44 -5.47 -2.88
C ARG A 39 6.70 -4.61 -3.00
N LEU A 40 7.26 -4.51 -4.20
CA LEU A 40 8.42 -3.65 -4.47
C LEU A 40 8.06 -2.18 -4.22
N LYS A 41 6.94 -1.68 -4.75
CA LYS A 41 6.49 -0.30 -4.53
C LYS A 41 6.25 0.03 -3.06
N ARG A 42 5.74 -0.91 -2.27
CA ARG A 42 5.59 -0.75 -0.81
C ARG A 42 6.93 -0.65 -0.10
N LEU A 43 7.87 -1.52 -0.48
CA LEU A 43 9.23 -1.51 0.08
C LEU A 43 9.97 -0.22 -0.29
N GLU A 44 9.83 0.25 -1.53
CA GLU A 44 10.38 1.51 -2.00
C GLU A 44 9.80 2.69 -1.21
N LEU A 45 8.48 2.72 -1.03
CA LEU A 45 7.81 3.76 -0.24
C LEU A 45 8.25 3.76 1.23
N ALA A 46 8.41 2.57 1.84
CA ALA A 46 8.94 2.44 3.20
C ALA A 46 10.40 2.92 3.30
N ASN A 47 11.24 2.55 2.34
CA ASN A 47 12.63 2.97 2.29
C ASN A 47 12.78 4.49 2.07
N GLU A 48 11.95 5.09 1.21
CA GLU A 48 11.91 6.54 1.05
C GLU A 48 11.41 7.26 2.31
N LEU A 49 10.44 6.68 3.01
CA LEU A 49 9.94 7.21 4.28
C LEU A 49 11.04 7.21 5.34
N ASP A 50 11.77 6.10 5.51
CA ASP A 50 12.88 5.98 6.45
C ASP A 50 14.02 6.96 6.10
N LYS A 51 14.37 7.06 4.82
CA LYS A 51 15.36 8.04 4.35
C LYS A 51 14.94 9.49 4.59
N THR A 52 13.65 9.79 4.48
CA THR A 52 13.14 11.15 4.70
C THR A 52 13.04 11.46 6.19
N SER A 53 12.65 10.48 6.99
CA SER A 53 12.43 10.64 8.43
C SER A 53 13.71 10.56 9.24
N SER A 54 14.74 9.86 8.76
CA SER A 54 16.08 9.84 9.39
C SER A 54 16.77 11.21 9.44
N LYS A 55 16.29 12.17 8.64
CA LYS A 55 16.72 13.56 8.70
C LYS A 55 16.10 14.34 9.86
N PHE A 56 15.10 13.77 10.54
CA PHE A 56 14.44 14.41 11.67
C PHE A 56 15.36 14.38 12.90
N LEU A 57 16.06 15.48 13.13
CA LEU A 57 16.76 15.75 14.36
C LEU A 57 15.87 16.52 15.33
N GLY A 58 14.74 17.07 14.88
CA GLY A 58 13.75 17.75 15.73
C GLY A 58 13.57 19.22 15.37
N GLU A 59 14.17 19.68 14.27
CA GLU A 59 13.96 21.03 13.77
C GLU A 59 12.62 21.16 13.04
N ARG A 60 12.03 22.35 13.08
CA ARG A 60 10.77 22.63 12.38
C ARG A 60 10.93 22.60 10.86
N SER A 61 12.10 22.98 10.35
CA SER A 61 12.49 22.89 8.92
C SER A 61 12.32 21.45 8.42
N GLU A 62 12.94 20.50 9.09
CA GLU A 62 12.89 19.06 8.79
C GLU A 62 11.46 18.52 8.86
N THR A 63 10.70 18.93 9.87
CA THR A 63 9.28 18.56 10.01
C THR A 63 8.46 18.98 8.78
N ILE A 64 8.73 20.18 8.26
CA ILE A 64 8.05 20.70 7.07
C ILE A 64 8.43 19.89 5.82
N GLU A 65 9.70 19.51 5.67
CA GLU A 65 10.16 18.66 4.57
C GLU A 65 9.47 17.29 4.60
N ILE A 66 9.41 16.64 5.76
CA ILE A 66 8.74 15.34 5.92
C ILE A 66 7.25 15.46 5.63
N LEU A 67 6.59 16.53 6.10
CA LEU A 67 5.18 16.80 5.80
C LEU A 67 4.93 17.02 4.30
N GLN A 68 5.82 17.74 3.62
CA GLN A 68 5.72 17.96 2.18
C GLN A 68 5.86 16.64 1.42
N TRP A 69 6.85 15.81 1.78
CA TRP A 69 7.04 14.50 1.18
C TRP A 69 5.83 13.56 1.43
N LEU A 70 5.30 13.53 2.66
CA LEU A 70 4.10 12.75 3.01
C LEU A 70 2.85 13.19 2.25
N THR A 71 2.74 14.49 1.97
CA THR A 71 1.62 15.04 1.19
C THR A 71 1.78 14.70 -0.29
N ALA A 72 2.99 14.82 -0.84
CA ALA A 72 3.29 14.44 -2.22
C ALA A 72 3.03 12.94 -2.48
N ASN A 73 3.28 12.08 -1.48
CA ASN A 73 3.07 10.65 -1.56
C ASN A 73 1.71 10.17 -1.01
N ALA A 74 0.79 11.08 -0.65
CA ALA A 74 -0.49 10.73 -0.04
C ALA A 74 -1.28 9.70 -0.86
N SER A 75 -1.33 9.88 -2.18
CA SER A 75 -1.99 8.93 -3.09
C SER A 75 -1.36 7.54 -3.03
N ASN A 76 -0.03 7.44 -2.99
CA ASN A 76 0.68 6.16 -2.90
C ASN A 76 0.30 5.43 -1.61
N PHE A 77 0.25 6.13 -0.47
CA PHE A 77 -0.22 5.55 0.79
C PHE A 77 -1.67 5.08 0.70
N ILE A 78 -2.58 5.86 0.10
CA ILE A 78 -4.00 5.49 -0.02
C ILE A 78 -4.19 4.23 -0.88
N PHE A 79 -3.43 4.10 -1.98
CA PHE A 79 -3.54 2.98 -2.91
C PHE A 79 -2.81 1.71 -2.44
N LEU A 80 -1.66 1.86 -1.78
CA LEU A 80 -0.82 0.74 -1.37
C LEU A 80 -1.21 0.19 0.00
N LEU A 81 -1.78 1.02 0.89
CA LEU A 81 -2.28 0.60 2.19
C LEU A 81 -3.77 0.22 2.13
N ASN A 82 -4.13 -0.80 2.91
CA ASN A 82 -5.52 -1.10 3.22
C ASN A 82 -6.13 0.01 4.08
N GLN A 83 -7.45 0.12 4.09
CA GLN A 83 -8.15 1.13 4.87
C GLN A 83 -7.85 1.09 6.37
N LYS A 84 -7.74 -0.10 6.96
CA LYS A 84 -7.35 -0.25 8.37
C LYS A 84 -5.96 0.33 8.62
N ASP A 85 -5.08 0.19 7.64
CA ASP A 85 -3.69 0.57 7.72
C ASP A 85 -3.47 2.07 7.43
N ARG A 86 -4.40 2.72 6.72
CA ARG A 86 -4.40 4.17 6.48
C ARG A 86 -4.42 4.99 7.79
N LEU A 87 -4.82 4.40 8.92
CA LEU A 87 -4.76 5.07 10.22
C LEU A 87 -3.32 5.38 10.65
N TYR A 88 -2.36 4.53 10.31
CA TYR A 88 -0.95 4.73 10.68
C TYR A 88 -0.34 5.91 9.91
N TYR A 89 -0.66 6.02 8.61
CA TYR A 89 -0.34 7.20 7.81
C TYR A 89 -0.94 8.48 8.42
N LYS A 90 -2.22 8.45 8.82
CA LYS A 90 -2.87 9.61 9.44
C LYS A 90 -2.25 9.98 10.79
N LYS A 91 -1.88 9.00 11.62
CA LYS A 91 -1.17 9.24 12.89
C LYS A 91 0.14 9.98 12.66
N LEU A 92 0.95 9.52 11.70
CA LEU A 92 2.21 10.18 11.34
C LEU A 92 1.98 11.62 10.88
N PHE A 93 1.02 11.82 9.98
CA PHE A 93 0.69 13.15 9.48
C PHE A 93 0.24 14.11 10.60
N LEU A 94 -0.64 13.64 11.49
CA LEU A 94 -1.12 14.44 12.63
C LEU A 94 0.00 14.74 13.63
N PHE A 95 0.86 13.77 13.93
CA PHE A 95 2.01 13.96 14.79
C PHE A 95 2.91 15.09 14.27
N LEU A 96 3.30 15.04 13.00
CA LEU A 96 4.15 16.06 12.40
C LEU A 96 3.48 17.43 12.32
N MET A 97 2.18 17.50 12.03
CA MET A 97 1.42 18.75 12.07
C MET A 97 1.37 19.35 13.47
N ASN A 98 1.18 18.52 14.50
CA ASN A 98 1.19 18.97 15.89
C ASN A 98 2.59 19.43 16.31
N TYR A 99 3.64 18.70 15.93
CA TYR A 99 5.02 19.05 16.21
C TYR A 99 5.41 20.39 15.56
N LYS A 100 5.03 20.61 14.29
CA LYS A 100 5.23 21.87 13.57
C LYS A 100 4.59 23.08 14.27
N ASN A 101 3.50 22.86 15.00
CA ASN A 101 2.72 23.92 15.66
C ASN A 101 3.10 24.15 17.12
N SER A 102 3.78 23.21 17.78
CA SER A 102 4.05 23.23 19.23
C SER A 102 5.34 23.95 19.65
N ASN A 103 6.10 24.49 18.69
CA ASN A 103 7.40 25.16 18.87
C ASN A 103 8.35 24.48 19.89
N PRO A 104 8.71 23.20 19.67
CA PRO A 104 9.43 22.38 20.64
C PRO A 104 10.96 22.64 20.70
N GLU A 105 11.51 23.45 19.79
CA GLU A 105 12.96 23.71 19.61
C GLU A 105 13.64 24.26 20.88
N ASN A 106 12.88 24.84 21.80
CA ASN A 106 13.41 25.40 23.05
C ASN A 106 13.46 24.39 24.22
N CYS A 107 13.12 23.11 24.00
CA CYS A 107 13.07 22.12 25.07
C CYS A 107 13.63 20.74 24.62
N PRO A 108 14.89 20.44 24.95
CA PRO A 108 15.57 19.19 24.57
C PRO A 108 14.82 17.92 25.02
N LEU A 109 14.18 17.96 26.19
CA LEU A 109 13.37 16.84 26.72
C LEU A 109 12.13 16.56 25.86
N LYS A 110 11.49 17.59 25.28
CA LYS A 110 10.34 17.43 24.39
C LYS A 110 10.76 16.95 23.00
N MET A 111 11.94 17.36 22.55
CA MET A 111 12.55 16.93 21.29
C MET A 111 12.90 15.43 21.33
N GLU A 112 13.57 14.96 22.39
CA GLU A 112 13.90 13.53 22.53
C GLU A 112 12.64 12.65 22.64
N ALA A 113 11.62 13.13 23.36
CA ALA A 113 10.33 12.45 23.44
C ALA A 113 9.63 12.36 22.07
N ALA A 114 9.66 13.44 21.30
CA ALA A 114 9.10 13.48 19.95
C ALA A 114 9.84 12.56 18.97
N ILE A 115 11.17 12.49 19.04
CA ILE A 115 11.96 11.55 18.22
C ILE A 115 11.58 10.09 18.56
N LYS A 116 11.43 9.76 19.85
CA LYS A 116 10.97 8.43 20.27
C LYS A 116 9.57 8.11 19.77
N GLU A 117 8.65 9.06 19.88
CA GLU A 117 7.27 8.89 19.39
C GLU A 117 7.23 8.75 17.86
N LEU A 118 8.02 9.53 17.13
CA LEU A 118 8.17 9.42 15.69
C LEU A 118 8.66 8.03 15.29
N ASN A 119 9.72 7.52 15.92
CA ASN A 119 10.26 6.19 15.63
C ASN A 119 9.26 5.06 15.89
N ILE A 120 8.41 5.19 16.91
CA ILE A 120 7.33 4.22 17.16
C ILE A 120 6.32 4.25 16.02
N ILE A 121 5.86 5.44 15.62
CA ILE A 121 4.87 5.60 14.54
C ILE A 121 5.44 5.11 13.20
N LEU A 122 6.70 5.40 12.92
CA LEU A 122 7.41 4.91 11.73
C LEU A 122 7.51 3.38 11.74
N GLY A 123 7.90 2.78 12.87
CA GLY A 123 7.96 1.33 13.01
C GLY A 123 6.61 0.65 12.80
N GLU A 124 5.51 1.25 13.28
CA GLU A 124 4.15 0.78 13.00
C GLU A 124 3.84 0.84 11.49
N LEU A 125 4.15 1.96 10.83
CA LEU A 125 3.86 2.17 9.41
C LEU A 125 4.72 1.27 8.50
N ASP A 126 6.01 1.10 8.81
CA ASP A 126 6.93 0.22 8.08
C ASP A 126 6.56 -1.25 8.24
N SER A 127 6.15 -1.68 9.43
CA SER A 127 5.65 -3.04 9.65
C SER A 127 4.46 -3.34 8.74
N VAL A 128 3.56 -2.38 8.60
CA VAL A 128 2.35 -2.50 7.80
C VAL A 128 2.65 -2.45 6.29
N LEU A 129 3.59 -1.61 5.86
CA LEU A 129 4.06 -1.58 4.46
C LEU A 129 4.80 -2.87 4.09
N GLY A 130 5.63 -3.40 5.00
CA GLY A 130 6.46 -4.59 4.79
C GLY A 130 5.69 -5.92 4.88
N ASN A 131 4.66 -6.01 5.72
CA ASN A 131 3.90 -7.25 5.96
C ASN A 131 2.58 -7.35 5.17
N ALA A 132 2.38 -6.47 4.20
CA ALA A 132 1.14 -6.43 3.42
C ALA A 132 1.04 -7.63 2.44
N ASN A 133 0.20 -8.62 2.79
CA ASN A 133 -0.11 -9.79 1.94
C ASN A 133 -1.27 -9.57 0.95
N TYR A 134 -1.70 -8.33 0.73
CA TYR A 134 -2.87 -7.96 -0.09
C TYR A 134 -2.46 -7.21 -1.37
N GLY A 135 -3.32 -7.23 -2.39
CA GLY A 135 -3.16 -6.48 -3.65
C GLY A 135 -3.41 -4.96 -3.50
N PHE A 136 -3.75 -4.26 -4.57
CA PHE A 136 -4.22 -2.87 -4.47
C PHE A 136 -5.46 -2.78 -3.57
N ALA A 137 -5.58 -1.69 -2.81
CA ALA A 137 -6.81 -1.41 -2.06
C ALA A 137 -7.97 -1.28 -3.06
N ASN A 138 -9.00 -2.13 -2.91
CA ASN A 138 -10.19 -2.09 -3.76
C ASN A 138 -11.27 -1.24 -3.09
N ASP A 139 -11.30 0.06 -3.41
CA ASP A 139 -12.27 1.00 -2.81
C ASP A 139 -13.74 0.68 -3.20
N LYS A 140 -13.98 -0.20 -4.18
CA LYS A 140 -15.34 -0.63 -4.60
C LYS A 140 -16.07 -1.40 -3.51
N ASP A 141 -15.41 -2.39 -2.89
CA ASP A 141 -16.01 -3.19 -1.81
C ASP A 141 -16.34 -2.32 -0.59
N GLU A 142 -15.61 -1.22 -0.42
CA GLU A 142 -15.85 -0.22 0.64
C GLU A 142 -17.00 0.72 0.33
N ILE A 143 -17.09 1.25 -0.90
CA ILE A 143 -18.23 2.08 -1.31
C ILE A 143 -19.53 1.29 -1.19
N GLU A 144 -19.53 0.00 -1.51
CA GLU A 144 -20.68 -0.88 -1.34
C GLU A 144 -21.02 -1.14 0.13
N LYS A 145 -20.03 -1.42 0.99
CA LYS A 145 -20.25 -1.56 2.45
C LYS A 145 -20.77 -0.27 3.09
N MET A 146 -20.22 0.88 2.70
CA MET A 146 -20.69 2.19 3.18
C MET A 146 -22.12 2.48 2.73
N LYS A 147 -22.49 2.16 1.49
CA LYS A 147 -23.88 2.26 1.00
C LYS A 147 -24.82 1.32 1.78
N LYS A 148 -24.39 0.09 2.06
CA LYS A 148 -25.18 -0.88 2.84
C LYS A 148 -25.41 -0.40 4.28
N ASN A 149 -24.38 0.11 4.95
CA ASN A 149 -24.52 0.68 6.31
C ASN A 149 -25.38 1.95 6.33
N LYS A 150 -25.33 2.78 5.28
CA LYS A 150 -26.18 3.97 5.20
C LYS A 150 -27.67 3.60 5.05
N ASN A 151 -27.97 2.55 4.29
CA ASN A 151 -29.32 2.04 4.10
C ASN A 151 -29.86 1.30 5.34
N SER A 152 -29.01 0.63 6.12
CA SER A 152 -29.46 -0.01 7.38
C SER A 152 -29.81 1.02 8.46
N ILE A 153 -29.05 2.12 8.55
CA ILE A 153 -29.32 3.21 9.51
C ILE A 153 -30.63 3.95 9.17
N GLN A 154 -30.96 4.10 7.89
CA GLN A 154 -32.23 4.70 7.47
C GLN A 154 -33.46 3.81 7.74
N ASN A 155 -33.29 2.48 7.78
CA ASN A 155 -34.39 1.53 8.03
C ASN A 155 -34.68 1.27 9.52
N THR A 156 -33.83 1.75 10.44
CA THR A 156 -34.05 1.66 11.91
C THR A 156 -34.75 2.88 12.52
N ASN A 157 -35.07 3.90 11.71
CA ASN A 157 -35.75 5.13 12.16
C ASN A 157 -37.25 5.18 11.78
N TYR A 158 -37.88 4.02 11.61
CA TYR A 158 -39.33 3.87 11.43
C TYR A 158 -39.91 2.95 12.50
#